data_AF-A0A1F2R8V4-F1
#
_entry.id   AF-A0A1F2R8V4-F1
#
_cell.length_a   1.000
_cell.length_b   1.000
_cell.length_c   1.000
_cell.angle_alpha   90.00
_cell.angle_beta   90.00
_cell.angle_gamma   90.00
#
_symmetry.space_group_name_H-M   'P 1'
#
loop_
_entity.id
_entity.type
_entity.pdbx_description
1 polymer ?
#
loop_
_entity_poly.entity_id
_entity_poly.type
_entity_poly.pdbx_seq_one_letter_code
_entity_poly.pdbx_strand_id
1 'polypeptide(L)'
;MTDKLDAIFVRLPPSDIALMKFLFESYEGIAVVRTMDRHRAVIVVLVSHDFLEVARGILDSLRDTIAFEQVPPPGDADEDWLVRLLREDVSDRGA
;
A
#
# COMPACT_ATOMS: atom_id res chain seq x y z
N MET A 1 -9.13 -19.71 8.14
CA MET A 1 -8.75 -18.31 7.95
C MET A 1 -7.27 -18.33 7.65
N THR A 2 -6.90 -18.19 6.39
CA THR A 2 -5.50 -18.30 5.98
C THR A 2 -4.87 -16.94 6.21
N ASP A 3 -3.79 -16.85 7.01
CA ASP A 3 -3.02 -15.62 7.28
C ASP A 3 -2.23 -15.14 6.04
N LYS A 4 -2.80 -15.30 4.85
CA LYS A 4 -2.17 -14.89 3.60
C LYS A 4 -2.47 -13.42 3.35
N LEU A 5 -1.41 -12.63 3.29
CA LEU A 5 -1.45 -11.24 2.84
C LEU A 5 -1.10 -11.18 1.35
N ASP A 6 -1.83 -10.36 0.62
CA ASP A 6 -1.50 -9.94 -0.74
C ASP A 6 -0.99 -8.50 -0.71
N ALA A 7 -0.04 -8.19 -1.59
CA ALA A 7 0.55 -6.86 -1.71
C ALA A 7 0.26 -6.29 -3.09
N ILE A 8 -0.34 -5.10 -3.14
CA ILE A 8 -0.56 -4.35 -4.37
C ILE A 8 0.34 -3.12 -4.34
N PHE A 9 1.26 -3.02 -5.30
CA PHE A 9 2.15 -1.86 -5.42
C PHE A 9 1.55 -0.85 -6.38
N VAL A 10 1.50 0.40 -5.94
CA VAL A 10 0.88 1.49 -6.69
C VAL A 10 1.87 2.65 -6.79
N ARG A 11 2.08 3.14 -8.01
CA ARG A 11 2.81 4.38 -8.28
C ARG A 11 1.80 5.50 -8.55
N LEU A 12 2.01 6.64 -7.91
CA LEU A 12 1.14 7.82 -7.99
C LEU A 12 1.95 9.10 -7.76
N PRO A 13 1.45 10.30 -8.12
CA PRO A 13 2.11 11.56 -7.78
C PRO A 13 2.39 11.67 -6.28
N PRO A 14 3.57 12.15 -5.85
CA PRO A 14 3.87 12.33 -4.42
C PRO A 14 2.84 13.17 -3.65
N SER A 15 2.23 14.15 -4.32
CA SER A 15 1.15 14.99 -3.77
C SER A 15 -0.08 14.21 -3.35
N ASP A 16 -0.32 13.05 -3.98
CA ASP A 16 -1.56 12.30 -3.84
C ASP A 16 -1.39 11.11 -2.88
N ILE A 17 -0.17 10.82 -2.42
CA ILE A 17 0.13 9.74 -1.46
C ILE A 17 -0.71 9.91 -0.18
N ALA A 18 -0.79 11.11 0.37
CA ALA A 18 -1.54 11.37 1.59
C ALA A 18 -3.05 11.14 1.39
N LEU A 19 -3.60 11.59 0.25
CA LEU A 19 -5.02 11.40 -0.08
C LEU A 19 -5.35 9.92 -0.32
N MET A 20 -4.53 9.22 -1.11
CA MET A 20 -4.69 7.78 -1.36
C MET A 20 -4.68 6.98 -0.06
N LYS A 21 -3.74 7.28 0.85
CA LYS A 21 -3.68 6.65 2.17
C LYS A 21 -4.94 6.92 2.99
N PHE A 22 -5.35 8.18 3.07
CA PHE A 22 -6.55 8.57 3.82
C PHE A 22 -7.81 7.86 3.32
N LEU A 23 -7.99 7.75 1.99
CA LEU A 23 -9.14 7.08 1.41
C LEU A 23 -9.13 5.59 1.70
N PHE A 24 -7.98 4.92 1.62
CA PHE A 24 -7.88 3.50 2.01
C PHE A 24 -8.07 3.26 3.51
N GLU A 25 -7.43 4.07 4.35
CA GLU A 25 -7.51 3.98 5.82
C GLU A 25 -8.94 4.28 6.33
N SER A 26 -9.77 4.97 5.54
CA SER A 26 -11.19 5.16 5.83
C SER A 26 -12.03 3.87 5.73
N TYR A 27 -11.53 2.85 5.02
CA TYR A 27 -12.13 1.51 4.97
C TYR A 27 -11.45 0.61 6.01
N GLU A 28 -11.89 0.75 7.27
CA GLU A 28 -11.33 -0.01 8.39
C GLU A 28 -11.26 -1.51 8.12
N GLY A 29 -10.12 -2.12 8.44
CA GLY A 29 -9.91 -3.57 8.33
C GLY A 29 -9.65 -4.11 6.92
N ILE A 30 -9.72 -3.28 5.87
CA ILE A 30 -9.48 -3.73 4.50
C ILE A 30 -8.00 -3.83 4.17
N ALA A 31 -7.23 -2.77 4.45
CA ALA A 31 -5.82 -2.75 4.10
C ALA A 31 -4.97 -1.87 5.03
N VAL A 32 -3.67 -2.16 5.06
CA VAL A 32 -2.64 -1.27 5.60
C VAL A 32 -1.88 -0.67 4.43
N VAL A 33 -1.83 0.67 4.36
CA VAL A 33 -1.08 1.37 3.31
C VAL A 33 0.24 1.91 3.87
N ARG A 34 1.31 1.66 3.13
CA ARG A 34 2.67 2.11 3.47
C ARG A 34 3.35 2.71 2.26
N THR A 35 4.22 3.68 2.49
CA THR A 35 5.07 4.23 1.42
C THR A 35 6.33 3.39 1.34
N MET A 36 6.56 2.76 0.19
CA MET A 36 7.74 1.94 -0.07
C MET A 36 8.93 2.79 -0.48
N ASP A 37 8.70 3.78 -1.34
CA ASP A 37 9.75 4.66 -1.85
C ASP A 37 9.15 6.05 -2.10
N ARG A 38 9.55 7.02 -1.28
CA ARG A 38 9.11 8.42 -1.42
C ARG A 38 9.68 9.09 -2.65
N HIS A 39 10.86 8.69 -3.12
CA HIS A 39 11.49 9.25 -4.31
C HIS A 39 10.87 8.71 -5.60
N ARG A 40 10.51 7.43 -5.63
CA ARG A 40 9.80 6.79 -6.75
C ARG A 40 8.27 6.91 -6.66
N ALA A 41 7.79 7.48 -5.55
CA ALA A 41 6.37 7.69 -5.27
C ALA A 41 5.55 6.38 -5.35
N VAL A 42 6.10 5.31 -4.75
CA VAL A 42 5.48 3.99 -4.70
C VAL A 42 4.94 3.73 -3.30
N ILE A 43 3.67 3.36 -3.23
CA ILE A 43 3.05 2.82 -2.02
C ILE A 43 2.78 1.32 -2.19
N VAL A 44 2.60 0.64 -1.07
CA VAL A 44 2.09 -0.73 -1.01
C VAL A 44 0.80 -0.74 -0.21
N VAL A 45 -0.21 -1.42 -0.76
CA VAL A 45 -1.48 -1.75 -0.11
C VAL A 45 -1.39 -3.21 0.32
N LEU A 46 -1.22 -3.45 1.62
CA LEU A 46 -1.20 -4.77 2.24
C LEU A 46 -2.62 -5.16 2.62
N VAL A 47 -3.14 -6.24 2.03
CA VAL A 47 -4.53 -6.66 2.17
C VAL A 47 -4.61 -8.14 2.53
N SER A 48 -5.52 -8.50 3.44
CA SER A 48 -5.85 -9.91 3.66
C SER A 48 -6.41 -10.52 2.38
N HIS A 49 -6.04 -11.76 2.07
CA HIS A 49 -6.53 -12.44 0.86
C HIS A 49 -8.06 -12.38 0.72
N ASP A 50 -8.80 -12.48 1.84
CA ASP A 50 -10.26 -12.44 1.88
C ASP A 50 -10.85 -11.07 1.44
N PHE A 51 -10.04 -10.01 1.46
CA PHE A 51 -10.43 -8.65 1.06
C PHE A 51 -9.76 -8.16 -0.24
N LEU A 52 -9.04 -9.03 -0.95
CA LEU A 52 -8.29 -8.63 -2.15
C LEU A 52 -9.19 -8.00 -3.22
N GLU A 53 -10.36 -8.59 -3.49
CA GLU A 53 -11.31 -8.05 -4.46
C GLU A 53 -11.92 -6.73 -4.01
N VAL A 54 -12.11 -6.53 -2.70
CA VAL A 54 -12.59 -5.25 -2.15
C VAL A 54 -11.53 -4.16 -2.36
N ALA A 55 -10.26 -4.45 -2.06
CA ALA A 55 -9.16 -3.51 -2.29
C ALA A 55 -9.00 -3.16 -3.78
N ARG A 56 -9.17 -4.13 -4.69
CA ARG A 56 -9.19 -3.89 -6.14
C ARG A 56 -10.34 -2.97 -6.55
N GLY A 57 -11.54 -3.21 -6.04
CA GLY A 57 -12.70 -2.34 -6.28
C GLY A 57 -12.48 -0.90 -5.79
N ILE A 58 -11.86 -0.73 -4.60
CA ILE A 58 -11.48 0.59 -4.09
C ILE A 58 -10.50 1.26 -5.06
N LEU A 59 -9.42 0.59 -5.48
CA LEU A 59 -8.48 1.15 -6.46
C LEU A 59 -9.21 1.59 -7.73
N ASP A 60 -10.01 0.71 -8.33
CA ASP A 60 -10.70 1.03 -9.57
C ASP A 60 -11.63 2.24 -9.43
N SER A 61 -12.32 2.40 -8.29
CA SER A 61 -13.12 3.60 -8.02
C SER A 61 -12.29 4.89 -7.90
N LEU A 62 -11.05 4.78 -7.43
CA LEU A 62 -10.16 5.93 -7.24
C LEU A 62 -9.52 6.42 -8.53
N ARG A 63 -9.55 5.63 -9.62
CA ARG A 63 -8.94 5.99 -10.91
C ARG A 63 -9.54 7.26 -11.51
N ASP A 64 -10.79 7.56 -11.18
CA ASP A 64 -11.49 8.77 -11.63
C ASP A 64 -11.05 10.03 -10.87
N THR A 65 -10.40 9.86 -9.71
CA THR A 65 -10.01 10.96 -8.81
C THR A 65 -8.50 11.15 -8.72
N ILE A 66 -7.73 10.07 -8.79
CA ILE A 66 -6.27 10.06 -8.60
C ILE A 66 -5.62 9.37 -9.79
N ALA A 67 -4.62 10.01 -10.39
CA ALA A 67 -3.80 9.37 -11.42
C ALA A 67 -2.84 8.38 -10.75
N PHE A 68 -3.00 7.09 -11.00
CA PHE A 68 -2.08 6.07 -10.50
C PHE A 68 -2.03 4.84 -11.41
N GLU A 69 -0.98 4.04 -11.24
CA GLU A 69 -0.82 2.76 -11.93
C GLU A 69 -0.36 1.67 -10.95
N GLN A 70 -0.80 0.44 -11.20
CA GLN A 70 -0.24 -0.71 -10.50
C GLN A 70 1.11 -1.04 -11.13
N VAL A 71 2.12 -1.24 -10.28
CA VAL A 71 3.48 -1.56 -10.69
C VAL A 71 3.89 -2.91 -10.10
N PRO A 72 4.88 -3.61 -10.68
CA PRO A 72 5.52 -4.72 -9.97
C PRO A 72 6.15 -4.23 -8.65
N PRO A 73 6.47 -5.14 -7.72
CA PRO A 73 7.33 -4.81 -6.59
C PRO A 73 8.58 -4.07 -7.08
N PRO A 74 9.03 -3.00 -6.40
CA PRO A 74 10.27 -2.31 -6.75
C PRO A 74 11.41 -3.32 -6.92
N GLY A 75 12.27 -3.16 -7.94
CA GLY A 75 13.31 -4.16 -8.26
C GLY A 75 14.38 -4.37 -7.18
N ASP A 76 14.40 -3.51 -6.16
CA ASP A 76 15.21 -3.58 -4.93
C ASP A 76 14.44 -4.11 -3.71
N ALA A 77 13.16 -4.45 -3.87
CA ALA A 77 12.38 -5.18 -2.89
C ALA A 77 12.78 -6.66 -2.94
N ASP A 78 13.87 -7.00 -2.24
CA ASP A 78 14.26 -8.40 -1.96
C ASP A 78 13.09 -9.17 -1.29
N GLU A 79 13.16 -10.50 -1.19
CA GLU A 79 12.12 -11.32 -0.52
C GLU A 79 11.75 -10.83 0.90
N ASP A 80 12.66 -10.10 1.56
CA ASP A 80 12.51 -9.55 2.90
C ASP A 80 11.93 -8.13 2.99
N TRP A 81 11.46 -7.54 1.88
CA TRP A 81 10.97 -6.15 1.85
C TRP A 81 9.88 -5.90 2.90
N LEU A 82 8.99 -6.87 3.12
CA LEU A 82 7.91 -6.76 4.09
C LEU A 82 8.45 -6.71 5.53
N VAL A 83 9.47 -7.51 5.84
CA VAL A 83 10.11 -7.52 7.16
C VAL A 83 10.81 -6.19 7.43
N ARG A 84 11.47 -5.61 6.43
CA ARG A 84 12.12 -4.28 6.56
C ARG A 84 11.09 -3.18 6.80
N LEU A 85 10.02 -3.17 6.01
CA LEU A 85 8.92 -2.21 6.15
C LEU A 85 8.26 -2.24 7.54
N LEU A 86 8.04 -3.44 8.08
CA LEU A 86 7.46 -3.61 9.42
C LEU A 86 8.41 -3.17 10.55
N ARG A 87 9.74 -3.22 10.34
CA ARG A 87 10.73 -2.77 11.34
C ARG A 87 10.82 -1.25 11.43
N GLU A 88 10.69 -0.55 10.32
CA GLU A 88 10.72 0.93 10.28
C GLU A 88 9.58 1.55 11.10
N ASP A 89 8.39 0.92 11.10
CA ASP A 89 7.20 1.35 11.86
C ASP A 89 7.38 1.31 13.39
N VAL A 90 8.19 0.39 13.91
CA VAL A 90 8.45 0.28 15.36
C VAL A 90 9.37 1.41 15.83
N SER A 91 10.26 1.88 14.96
CA SER A 91 11.22 2.92 15.30
C SER A 91 10.59 4.32 15.39
N ASP A 92 9.49 4.57 14.67
CA ASP A 92 8.81 5.88 14.61
C ASP A 92 7.78 6.08 15.74
N ARG A 93 7.42 5.02 16.48
CA ARG A 93 6.52 5.07 17.66
C ARG A 93 7.27 5.10 19.01
N GLY A 94 8.60 5.20 18.99
CA GLY A 94 9.47 5.08 20.16
C GLY A 94 10.35 6.28 20.46
N ALA A 95 10.09 7.46 19.89
CA ALA A 95 10.81 8.71 20.16
C ALA A 95 9.92 9.77 20.81
#